data_AF-A0AAU2AGR4-F1
#
_entry.id   AF-A0AAU2AGR4-F1
#
_cell.length_a   1.000
_cell.length_b   1.000
_cell.length_c   1.000
_cell.angle_alpha   90.00
_cell.angle_beta   90.00
_cell.angle_gamma   90.00
#
_symmetry.space_group_name_H-M   'P 1'
#
loop_
_entity.id
_entity.type
_entity.pdbx_description
1 polymer ?
#
loop_
_entity_poly.entity_id
_entity_poly.type
_entity_poly.pdbx_seq_one_letter_code
_entity_poly.pdbx_strand_id
1 'polypeptide(L)'
;MKPTTRPRRTTRAASLLGTAALVLAGCGTADESSGSAGGALTLGFVNGANTHFHQCLLKSVEQTAKAEKATVFSANSKQDAATELSNIEDMIARNVDALIVQTVNVDALEGDIAKAKSAGIPIFLTSVATSDLSDVLGVAKVDLKKVGALDAGWIAKDAAGKDVKVGIVAGAPGAASDLLVGGFEAALPATAEVVANQPGMFNPAKAQDVAENMIQAQPDLDYAFVANEEMAFAVRKAFDAAGAKDVKIVTANGTEDGIAAVESGQLSATVANSAMAIGETAVKNTIGLLDKEQGVDKIANIPLVLVTKDNVSDAPQYCPK
;
A
#
# COMPACT_ATOMS: atom_id res chain seq x y z
N MET A 1 25.82 81.02 7.46
CA MET A 1 24.87 81.54 8.47
C MET A 1 25.24 80.93 9.81
N LYS A 2 25.50 81.82 10.77
CA LYS A 2 25.84 81.53 12.18
C LYS A 2 24.55 81.12 12.96
N PRO A 3 24.68 80.66 14.21
CA PRO A 3 23.97 79.52 14.78
C PRO A 3 22.98 79.94 15.88
N THR A 4 22.30 78.98 16.50
CA THR A 4 21.80 79.18 17.87
C THR A 4 22.15 77.98 18.76
N THR A 5 23.09 78.23 19.65
CA THR A 5 23.57 77.36 20.72
C THR A 5 22.91 77.74 22.05
N ARG A 6 22.56 76.70 22.84
CA ARG A 6 22.62 76.60 24.33
C ARG A 6 21.60 77.43 25.15
N PRO A 7 21.37 77.14 26.46
CA PRO A 7 22.17 76.31 27.39
C PRO A 7 21.43 75.31 28.31
N ARG A 8 22.23 74.45 28.96
CA ARG A 8 21.93 73.66 30.17
C ARG A 8 21.83 74.56 31.43
N ARG A 9 20.93 74.20 32.36
CA ARG A 9 20.98 74.44 33.82
C ARG A 9 20.41 73.18 34.49
N THR A 10 21.20 72.32 35.13
CA THR A 10 21.67 72.30 36.53
C THR A 10 20.59 72.20 37.63
N THR A 11 20.61 71.02 38.29
CA THR A 11 20.61 70.74 39.75
C THR A 11 19.33 70.76 40.60
N ARG A 12 19.14 69.61 41.28
CA ARG A 12 18.66 69.34 42.67
C ARG A 12 17.19 69.65 42.97
N ALA A 13 16.47 68.98 43.85
CA ALA A 13 16.52 67.72 44.60
C ALA A 13 15.24 67.76 45.47
N ALA A 14 14.51 66.66 45.67
CA ALA A 14 13.75 66.37 46.89
C ALA A 14 12.99 65.06 46.76
N SER A 15 13.30 64.16 47.68
CA SER A 15 12.71 62.85 47.94
C SER A 15 11.44 62.95 48.79
N LEU A 16 10.53 61.96 48.69
CA LEU A 16 9.59 61.47 49.72
C LEU A 16 8.95 60.18 49.16
N LEU A 17 9.41 58.95 49.47
CA LEU A 17 9.10 58.07 50.62
C LEU A 17 7.62 57.64 50.79
N GLY A 18 7.39 56.32 50.71
CA GLY A 18 6.19 55.56 51.14
C GLY A 18 5.28 55.16 49.98
N THR A 19 4.95 53.89 49.69
CA THR A 19 4.84 52.71 50.54
C THR A 19 4.90 51.45 49.67
N ALA A 20 5.67 50.45 50.10
CA ALA A 20 5.71 49.11 49.50
C ALA A 20 4.53 48.27 49.97
N ALA A 21 3.91 47.52 49.05
CA ALA A 21 3.12 46.34 49.36
C ALA A 21 3.74 45.16 48.59
N LEU A 22 4.54 44.37 49.31
CA LEU A 22 4.93 43.03 48.90
C LEU A 22 3.71 42.11 49.05
N VAL A 23 3.37 41.37 47.99
CA VAL A 23 2.67 40.09 48.12
C VAL A 23 3.61 39.03 47.57
N LEU A 24 3.97 38.10 48.44
CA LEU A 24 4.88 36.98 48.20
C LEU A 24 4.20 35.85 47.41
N ALA A 25 5.04 35.19 46.62
CA ALA A 25 5.12 33.74 46.41
C ALA A 25 4.01 33.01 45.64
N GLY A 26 4.41 32.51 44.46
CA GLY A 26 3.82 31.35 43.80
C GLY A 26 4.81 30.79 42.78
N CYS A 27 5.78 30.00 43.23
CA CYS A 27 6.54 29.09 42.36
C CYS A 27 5.55 28.06 41.80
N GLY A 28 5.18 28.21 40.53
CA GLY A 28 4.53 27.17 39.74
C GLY A 28 5.57 26.60 38.78
N THR A 29 5.90 25.33 38.97
CA THR A 29 6.63 24.49 38.03
C THR A 29 6.04 24.62 36.63
N ALA A 30 6.87 24.98 35.66
CA ALA A 30 6.53 24.88 34.26
C ALA A 30 6.44 23.39 33.89
N ASP A 31 5.23 22.84 33.93
CA ASP A 31 4.89 21.67 33.14
C ASP A 31 4.84 22.12 31.69
N GLU A 32 5.85 21.78 30.90
CA GLU A 32 5.74 21.68 29.45
C GLU A 32 4.84 20.47 29.12
N SER A 33 3.53 20.61 29.36
CA SER A 33 2.56 19.84 28.59
C SER A 33 2.37 20.58 27.26
N SER A 34 3.17 20.24 26.27
CA SER A 34 2.86 20.54 24.87
C SER A 34 1.60 19.75 24.49
N GLY A 35 0.44 20.28 24.88
CA GLY A 35 -0.84 19.85 24.37
C GLY A 35 -0.85 20.09 22.87
N SER A 36 -1.04 19.01 22.11
CA SER A 36 -1.27 19.01 20.67
C SER A 36 -2.24 20.15 20.29
N ALA A 37 -1.80 21.03 19.40
CA ALA A 37 -2.65 22.05 18.82
C ALA A 37 -3.78 21.34 18.07
N GLY A 38 -5.01 21.45 18.59
CA GLY A 38 -6.19 20.70 18.17
C GLY A 38 -6.73 21.05 16.77
N GLY A 39 -5.95 20.76 15.73
CA GLY A 39 -6.40 20.58 14.36
C GLY A 39 -6.61 19.09 14.04
N ALA A 40 -7.50 18.77 13.10
CA ALA A 40 -7.59 17.42 12.56
C ALA A 40 -6.29 17.11 11.80
N LEU A 41 -5.66 15.96 12.10
CA LEU A 41 -4.47 15.48 11.38
C LEU A 41 -4.73 15.46 9.88
N THR A 42 -3.76 15.88 9.08
CA THR A 42 -3.82 15.90 7.62
C THR A 42 -2.85 14.87 7.03
N LEU A 43 -3.36 13.95 6.23
CA LEU A 43 -2.58 12.90 5.57
C LEU A 43 -2.59 13.12 4.06
N GLY A 44 -1.43 13.02 3.42
CA GLY A 44 -1.34 12.93 1.96
C GLY A 44 -1.32 11.47 1.53
N PHE A 45 -2.23 11.04 0.66
CA PHE A 45 -2.23 9.70 0.07
C PHE A 45 -1.87 9.78 -1.42
N VAL A 46 -0.72 9.24 -1.78
CA VAL A 46 -0.26 9.14 -3.18
C VAL A 46 -0.45 7.70 -3.64
N ASN A 47 -1.34 7.51 -4.61
CA ASN A 47 -1.77 6.21 -5.10
C ASN A 47 -1.24 5.98 -6.53
N GLY A 48 -0.59 4.85 -6.77
CA GLY A 48 0.16 4.62 -8.01
C GLY A 48 -0.70 4.57 -9.27
N ALA A 49 -1.94 4.04 -9.18
CA ALA A 49 -2.80 3.82 -10.35
C ALA A 49 -4.30 3.85 -10.02
N ASN A 50 -5.14 3.32 -10.92
CA ASN A 50 -6.60 3.31 -10.78
C ASN A 50 -7.25 1.93 -10.97
N THR A 51 -6.49 0.82 -10.86
CA THR A 51 -7.08 -0.53 -10.94
C THR A 51 -8.05 -0.77 -9.78
N HIS A 52 -8.81 -1.86 -9.81
CA HIS A 52 -9.76 -2.18 -8.73
C HIS A 52 -9.09 -2.20 -7.35
N PHE A 53 -7.90 -2.80 -7.25
CA PHE A 53 -7.04 -2.73 -6.05
C PHE A 53 -6.83 -1.29 -5.54
N HIS A 54 -6.42 -0.38 -6.43
CA HIS A 54 -6.10 1.00 -6.07
C HIS A 54 -7.35 1.78 -5.64
N GLN A 55 -8.51 1.50 -6.23
CA GLN A 55 -9.78 2.09 -5.84
C GLN A 55 -10.23 1.61 -4.46
N CYS A 56 -10.10 0.31 -4.18
CA CYS A 56 -10.41 -0.26 -2.86
C CYS A 56 -9.45 0.24 -1.77
N LEU A 57 -8.17 0.36 -2.10
CA LEU A 57 -7.16 0.94 -1.21
C LEU A 57 -7.49 2.41 -0.89
N LEU A 58 -7.80 3.22 -1.90
CA LEU A 58 -8.21 4.61 -1.70
C LEU A 58 -9.45 4.71 -0.79
N LYS A 59 -10.49 3.92 -1.09
CA LYS A 59 -11.71 3.90 -0.28
C LYS A 59 -11.42 3.52 1.17
N SER A 60 -10.51 2.56 1.38
CA SER A 60 -10.11 2.11 2.71
C SER A 60 -9.38 3.21 3.47
N VAL A 61 -8.39 3.85 2.84
CA VAL A 61 -7.66 4.98 3.43
C VAL A 61 -8.62 6.11 3.80
N GLU A 62 -9.53 6.51 2.91
CA GLU A 62 -10.49 7.59 3.16
C GLU A 62 -11.48 7.25 4.28
N GLN A 63 -12.03 6.03 4.29
CA GLN A 63 -12.96 5.60 5.33
C GLN A 63 -12.28 5.49 6.70
N THR A 64 -11.09 4.89 6.76
CA THR A 64 -10.34 4.74 8.01
C THR A 64 -9.90 6.11 8.53
N ALA A 65 -9.36 6.98 7.68
CA ALA A 65 -8.96 8.32 8.12
C ALA A 65 -10.13 9.13 8.67
N LYS A 66 -11.30 9.05 8.02
CA LYS A 66 -12.53 9.67 8.54
C LYS A 66 -12.92 9.11 9.91
N ALA A 67 -12.81 7.80 10.13
CA ALA A 67 -13.08 7.18 11.43
C ALA A 67 -12.10 7.67 12.51
N GLU A 68 -10.83 7.84 12.15
CA GLU A 68 -9.77 8.39 13.01
C GLU A 68 -9.76 9.93 13.09
N LYS A 69 -10.77 10.60 12.49
CA LYS A 69 -10.91 12.07 12.46
C LYS A 69 -9.73 12.81 11.80
N ALA A 70 -9.03 12.14 10.88
CA ALA A 70 -8.03 12.73 10.00
C ALA A 70 -8.64 13.18 8.67
N THR A 71 -8.04 14.19 8.05
CA THR A 71 -8.33 14.66 6.69
C THR A 71 -7.34 14.02 5.73
N VAL A 72 -7.80 13.51 4.59
CA VAL A 72 -6.94 12.94 3.54
C VAL A 72 -6.97 13.83 2.30
N PHE A 73 -5.79 14.17 1.77
CA PHE A 73 -5.62 14.66 0.41
C PHE A 73 -5.09 13.51 -0.45
N SER A 74 -5.85 13.09 -1.45
CA SER A 74 -5.45 12.00 -2.34
C SER A 74 -4.99 12.50 -3.69
N ALA A 75 -4.00 11.81 -4.27
CA ALA A 75 -3.53 12.02 -5.63
C ALA A 75 -3.27 10.68 -6.33
N ASN A 76 -3.37 10.68 -7.65
CA ASN A 76 -3.16 9.50 -8.49
C ASN A 76 -1.96 9.71 -9.40
N SER A 77 -0.96 8.83 -9.30
CA SER A 77 0.29 8.89 -10.07
C SER A 77 0.15 8.34 -11.49
N LYS A 78 -0.98 7.72 -11.85
CA LYS A 78 -1.31 7.25 -13.20
C LYS A 78 -0.24 6.33 -13.82
N GLN A 79 0.37 5.48 -12.99
CA GLN A 79 1.48 4.59 -13.39
C GLN A 79 2.69 5.37 -13.95
N ASP A 80 2.91 6.59 -13.48
CA ASP A 80 4.02 7.44 -13.89
C ASP A 80 4.80 7.96 -12.67
N ALA A 81 6.09 7.64 -12.62
CA ALA A 81 6.96 7.99 -11.50
C ALA A 81 7.22 9.50 -11.40
N ALA A 82 7.21 10.24 -12.51
CA ALA A 82 7.38 11.70 -12.47
C ALA A 82 6.14 12.39 -11.87
N THR A 83 4.96 11.87 -12.19
CA THR A 83 3.69 12.29 -11.58
C THR A 83 3.64 11.92 -10.10
N GLU A 84 4.16 10.75 -9.70
CA GLU A 84 4.32 10.36 -8.30
C GLU A 84 5.14 11.38 -7.50
N LEU A 85 6.34 11.71 -7.98
CA LEU A 85 7.19 12.73 -7.36
C LEU A 85 6.46 14.08 -7.26
N SER A 86 5.79 14.50 -8.34
CA SER A 86 5.02 15.77 -8.37
C SER A 86 3.90 15.77 -7.33
N ASN A 87 3.18 14.65 -7.19
CA ASN A 87 2.14 14.49 -6.19
C ASN A 87 2.71 14.56 -4.77
N ILE A 88 3.87 13.96 -4.52
CA ILE A 88 4.57 14.04 -3.24
C ILE A 88 4.97 15.47 -2.92
N GLU A 89 5.54 16.20 -3.89
CA GLU A 89 5.87 17.62 -3.74
C GLU A 89 4.64 18.49 -3.45
N ASP A 90 3.50 18.20 -4.08
CA ASP A 90 2.23 18.88 -3.80
C ASP A 90 1.74 18.63 -2.38
N MET A 91 1.84 17.40 -1.87
CA MET A 91 1.49 17.08 -0.47
C MET A 91 2.45 17.76 0.52
N ILE A 92 3.75 17.82 0.19
CA ILE A 92 4.74 18.57 0.96
C ILE A 92 4.38 20.06 1.00
N ALA A 93 4.03 20.64 -0.15
CA ALA A 93 3.63 22.05 -0.25
C ALA A 93 2.34 22.36 0.53
N ARG A 94 1.45 21.37 0.67
CA ARG A 94 0.24 21.44 1.52
C ARG A 94 0.54 21.29 3.01
N ASN A 95 1.78 20.98 3.39
CA ASN A 95 2.21 20.76 4.76
C ASN A 95 1.36 19.71 5.47
N VAL A 96 1.14 18.56 4.80
CA VAL A 96 0.51 17.40 5.45
C VAL A 96 1.39 16.87 6.58
N ASP A 97 0.78 16.28 7.60
CA ASP A 97 1.46 15.75 8.77
C ASP A 97 2.21 14.43 8.47
N ALA A 98 1.71 13.65 7.51
CA ALA A 98 2.40 12.47 6.98
C ALA A 98 1.93 12.12 5.56
N LEU A 99 2.78 11.35 4.88
CA LEU A 99 2.50 10.75 3.58
C LEU A 99 2.22 9.25 3.72
N ILE A 100 1.20 8.76 3.04
CA ILE A 100 0.99 7.35 2.74
C ILE A 100 1.18 7.17 1.24
N VAL A 101 2.10 6.28 0.85
CA VAL A 101 2.47 6.09 -0.57
C VAL A 101 2.29 4.63 -0.97
N GLN A 102 1.46 4.42 -1.99
CA GLN A 102 1.46 3.21 -2.80
C GLN A 102 2.23 3.56 -4.08
N THR A 103 3.48 3.10 -4.18
CA THR A 103 4.40 3.54 -5.23
C THR A 103 4.12 2.91 -6.60
N VAL A 104 4.39 3.66 -7.66
CA VAL A 104 4.50 3.16 -9.04
C VAL A 104 5.78 2.35 -9.25
N ASN A 105 6.89 2.75 -8.64
CA ASN A 105 8.21 2.18 -8.92
C ASN A 105 9.12 2.24 -7.68
N VAL A 106 9.57 1.06 -7.24
CA VAL A 106 10.41 0.92 -6.02
C VAL A 106 11.78 1.60 -6.17
N ASP A 107 12.36 1.67 -7.37
CA ASP A 107 13.66 2.31 -7.59
C ASP A 107 13.53 3.85 -7.53
N ALA A 108 12.43 4.40 -8.06
CA ALA A 108 12.14 5.84 -7.97
C ALA A 108 11.82 6.28 -6.53
N LEU A 109 11.24 5.37 -5.73
CA LEU A 109 10.79 5.62 -4.36
C LEU A 109 11.90 6.11 -3.42
N GLU A 110 13.17 5.74 -3.65
CA GLU A 110 14.29 6.24 -2.83
C GLU A 110 14.41 7.78 -2.90
N GLY A 111 14.23 8.36 -4.09
CA GLY A 111 14.25 9.81 -4.28
C GLY A 111 13.06 10.50 -3.61
N ASP A 112 11.89 9.87 -3.67
CA ASP A 112 10.67 10.34 -3.04
C ASP A 112 10.77 10.36 -1.51
N ILE A 113 11.31 9.28 -0.92
CA ILE A 113 11.59 9.18 0.52
C ILE A 113 12.56 10.29 0.94
N ALA A 114 13.65 10.48 0.20
CA ALA A 114 14.64 11.52 0.49
C ALA A 114 14.03 12.93 0.44
N LYS A 115 13.10 13.17 -0.50
CA LYS A 115 12.39 14.45 -0.63
C LYS A 115 11.49 14.72 0.58
N ALA A 116 10.65 13.75 0.95
CA ALA A 116 9.76 13.86 2.11
C ALA A 116 10.54 14.06 3.41
N LYS A 117 11.60 13.27 3.62
CA LYS A 117 12.51 13.39 4.77
C LYS A 117 13.16 14.77 4.87
N SER A 118 13.64 15.32 3.74
CA SER A 118 14.25 16.66 3.71
C SER A 118 13.27 17.78 4.06
N ALA A 119 11.97 17.57 3.81
CA ALA A 119 10.90 18.47 4.22
C ALA A 119 10.39 18.21 5.65
N GLY A 120 10.91 17.19 6.35
CA GLY A 120 10.47 16.81 7.69
C GLY A 120 9.11 16.11 7.72
N ILE A 121 8.61 15.61 6.58
CA ILE A 121 7.33 14.91 6.49
C ILE A 121 7.58 13.40 6.47
N PRO A 122 7.10 12.65 7.47
CA PRO A 122 7.29 11.21 7.53
C PRO A 122 6.46 10.50 6.45
N ILE A 123 7.05 9.45 5.87
CA ILE A 123 6.44 8.66 4.78
C ILE A 123 6.17 7.23 5.23
N PHE A 124 4.95 6.75 5.01
CA PHE A 124 4.51 5.38 5.26
C PHE A 124 4.23 4.69 3.92
N LEU A 125 4.77 3.50 3.70
CA LEU A 125 4.64 2.78 2.44
C LEU A 125 3.57 1.69 2.50
N THR A 126 2.95 1.38 1.37
CA THR A 126 2.03 0.26 1.24
C THR A 126 2.41 -0.70 0.11
N SER A 127 2.02 -1.97 0.27
CA SER A 127 2.17 -3.05 -0.71
C SER A 127 3.62 -3.49 -0.98
N VAL A 128 4.42 -2.65 -1.64
CA VAL A 128 5.84 -2.89 -1.95
C VAL A 128 6.70 -1.79 -1.34
N ALA A 129 7.96 -2.09 -1.07
CA ALA A 129 8.87 -1.14 -0.44
C ALA A 129 10.31 -1.34 -0.93
N THR A 130 11.12 -0.30 -0.74
CA THR A 130 12.58 -0.34 -0.88
C THR A 130 13.20 -1.34 0.09
N SER A 131 14.43 -1.77 -0.20
CA SER A 131 15.16 -2.67 0.69
C SER A 131 15.60 -1.97 1.99
N ASP A 132 15.96 -0.69 1.90
CA ASP A 132 16.25 0.16 3.06
C ASP A 132 14.96 0.84 3.56
N LEU A 133 14.62 0.58 4.83
CA LEU A 133 13.45 1.11 5.53
C LEU A 133 13.83 2.04 6.69
N SER A 134 15.09 2.47 6.77
CA SER A 134 15.59 3.35 7.84
C SER A 134 14.86 4.72 7.84
N ASP A 135 14.59 5.24 6.64
CA ASP A 135 14.07 6.59 6.42
C ASP A 135 12.55 6.68 6.23
N VAL A 136 11.84 5.57 6.32
CA VAL A 136 10.37 5.54 6.30
C VAL A 136 9.81 5.47 7.72
N LEU A 137 8.63 6.05 7.92
CA LEU A 137 7.84 5.95 9.16
C LEU A 137 7.46 4.49 9.44
N GLY A 138 6.98 3.80 8.40
CA GLY A 138 6.59 2.41 8.47
C GLY A 138 6.11 1.86 7.13
N VAL A 139 5.73 0.59 7.12
CA VAL A 139 5.26 -0.13 5.93
C VAL A 139 4.10 -1.06 6.31
N ALA A 140 3.03 -1.05 5.53
CA ALA A 140 2.01 -2.09 5.53
C ALA A 140 2.08 -2.88 4.22
N LYS A 141 2.61 -4.10 4.27
CA LYS A 141 2.90 -4.89 3.06
C LYS A 141 2.31 -6.28 3.11
N VAL A 142 2.19 -6.85 1.92
CA VAL A 142 1.88 -8.26 1.71
C VAL A 142 3.16 -8.97 1.24
N ASP A 143 3.39 -10.18 1.71
CA ASP A 143 4.47 -11.02 1.19
C ASP A 143 4.06 -11.63 -0.16
N LEU A 144 4.32 -10.90 -1.25
CA LEU A 144 3.96 -11.32 -2.60
C LEU A 144 4.69 -12.60 -3.06
N LYS A 145 5.88 -12.89 -2.53
CA LYS A 145 6.53 -14.18 -2.80
C LYS A 145 5.74 -15.32 -2.17
N LYS A 146 5.28 -15.11 -0.94
CA LYS A 146 4.42 -16.08 -0.25
C LYS A 146 3.06 -16.25 -0.94
N VAL A 147 2.51 -15.20 -1.55
CA VAL A 147 1.29 -15.31 -2.38
C VAL A 147 1.49 -16.33 -3.49
N GLY A 148 2.50 -16.13 -4.36
CA GLY A 148 2.80 -17.09 -5.42
C GLY A 148 3.12 -18.49 -4.88
N ALA A 149 3.85 -18.58 -3.77
CA ALA A 149 4.17 -19.87 -3.17
C ALA A 149 2.94 -20.64 -2.65
N LEU A 150 1.92 -19.94 -2.14
CA LEU A 150 0.67 -20.56 -1.71
C LEU A 150 -0.13 -21.12 -2.90
N ASP A 151 -0.16 -20.39 -4.02
CA ASP A 151 -0.78 -20.88 -5.27
C ASP A 151 -0.05 -22.12 -5.83
N ALA A 152 1.28 -22.09 -5.86
CA ALA A 152 2.08 -23.26 -6.26
C ALA A 152 1.87 -24.45 -5.31
N GLY A 153 1.77 -24.19 -4.00
CA GLY A 153 1.46 -25.21 -3.00
C GLY A 153 0.07 -25.83 -3.18
N TRP A 154 -0.92 -25.05 -3.62
CA TRP A 154 -2.23 -25.57 -3.99
C TRP A 154 -2.13 -26.53 -5.18
N ILE A 155 -1.42 -26.14 -6.26
CA ILE A 155 -1.18 -27.00 -7.43
C ILE A 155 -0.48 -28.29 -7.01
N ALA A 156 0.57 -28.21 -6.19
CA ALA A 156 1.30 -29.38 -5.73
C ALA A 156 0.40 -30.40 -5.00
N LYS A 157 -0.51 -29.90 -4.16
CA LYS A 157 -1.49 -30.73 -3.45
C LYS A 157 -2.50 -31.37 -4.40
N ASP A 158 -3.03 -30.60 -5.35
CA ASP A 158 -4.04 -31.07 -6.30
C ASP A 158 -3.46 -32.07 -7.33
N ALA A 159 -2.25 -31.80 -7.84
CA ALA A 159 -1.54 -32.69 -8.76
C ALA A 159 -1.16 -34.04 -8.11
N ALA A 160 -1.03 -34.07 -6.78
CA ALA A 160 -0.76 -35.27 -6.00
C ALA A 160 0.46 -36.07 -6.51
N GLY A 161 1.51 -35.37 -6.93
CA GLY A 161 2.77 -35.95 -7.43
C GLY A 161 2.74 -36.44 -8.88
N LYS A 162 1.68 -36.14 -9.64
CA LYS A 162 1.65 -36.37 -11.10
C LYS A 162 2.49 -35.31 -11.82
N ASP A 163 3.00 -35.69 -12.98
CA ASP A 163 3.59 -34.76 -13.93
C ASP A 163 2.49 -33.91 -14.57
N VAL A 164 2.63 -32.59 -14.52
CA VAL A 164 1.61 -31.63 -14.94
C VAL A 164 2.23 -30.42 -15.65
N LYS A 165 1.50 -29.83 -16.57
CA LYS A 165 1.90 -28.62 -17.30
C LYS A 165 1.23 -27.38 -16.74
N VAL A 166 2.04 -26.34 -16.52
CA VAL A 166 1.63 -25.09 -15.88
C VAL A 166 1.91 -23.91 -16.81
N GLY A 167 0.90 -23.06 -16.98
CA GLY A 167 0.99 -21.79 -17.68
C GLY A 167 1.01 -20.63 -16.69
N ILE A 168 1.76 -19.58 -17.00
CA ILE A 168 1.83 -18.37 -16.20
C ILE A 168 1.37 -17.18 -17.05
N VAL A 169 0.32 -16.51 -16.59
CA VAL A 169 -0.11 -15.20 -17.11
C VAL A 169 0.29 -14.16 -16.07
N ALA A 170 1.50 -13.64 -16.24
CA ALA A 170 2.13 -12.71 -15.31
C ALA A 170 1.50 -11.30 -15.36
N GLY A 171 1.81 -10.47 -14.37
CA GLY A 171 1.44 -9.05 -14.36
C GLY A 171 2.26 -8.21 -15.33
N ALA A 172 2.23 -6.89 -15.13
CA ALA A 172 3.18 -5.99 -15.78
C ALA A 172 4.57 -6.16 -15.12
N PRO A 173 5.67 -6.15 -15.90
CA PRO A 173 7.02 -6.26 -15.36
C PRO A 173 7.29 -5.23 -14.27
N GLY A 174 7.92 -5.67 -13.18
CA GLY A 174 8.18 -4.85 -11.99
C GLY A 174 7.94 -5.63 -10.71
N ALA A 175 8.38 -5.04 -9.59
CA ALA A 175 8.51 -5.73 -8.30
C ALA A 175 7.29 -6.56 -7.90
N ALA A 176 6.07 -6.04 -8.08
CA ALA A 176 4.87 -6.78 -7.70
C ALA A 176 4.70 -8.10 -8.49
N SER A 177 4.81 -8.05 -9.82
CA SER A 177 4.70 -9.24 -10.67
C SER A 177 5.89 -10.18 -10.48
N ASP A 178 7.09 -9.63 -10.37
CA ASP A 178 8.33 -10.42 -10.26
C ASP A 178 8.37 -11.22 -8.96
N LEU A 179 7.89 -10.62 -7.86
CA LEU A 179 7.79 -11.31 -6.57
C LEU A 179 6.72 -12.42 -6.60
N LEU A 180 5.56 -12.17 -7.20
CA LEU A 180 4.50 -13.17 -7.37
C LEU A 180 4.97 -14.36 -8.19
N VAL A 181 5.44 -14.11 -9.42
CA VAL A 181 5.89 -15.15 -10.36
C VAL A 181 7.10 -15.89 -9.79
N GLY A 182 8.10 -15.17 -9.26
CA GLY A 182 9.27 -15.80 -8.68
C GLY A 182 8.96 -16.65 -7.45
N GLY A 183 7.99 -16.23 -6.62
CA GLY A 183 7.49 -17.02 -5.50
C GLY A 183 6.74 -18.28 -5.95
N PHE A 184 5.93 -18.17 -7.00
CA PHE A 184 5.21 -19.28 -7.61
C PHE A 184 6.18 -20.31 -8.22
N GLU A 185 7.05 -19.88 -9.14
CA GLU A 185 8.01 -20.77 -9.82
C GLU A 185 8.96 -21.46 -8.83
N ALA A 186 9.45 -20.75 -7.80
CA ALA A 186 10.35 -21.33 -6.80
C ALA A 186 9.68 -22.37 -5.88
N ALA A 187 8.36 -22.35 -5.77
CA ALA A 187 7.59 -23.24 -4.90
C ALA A 187 6.89 -24.39 -5.65
N LEU A 188 6.94 -24.40 -6.99
CA LEU A 188 6.40 -25.50 -7.78
C LEU A 188 7.15 -26.81 -7.49
N PRO A 189 6.44 -27.96 -7.45
CA PRO A 189 7.10 -29.26 -7.33
C PRO A 189 7.87 -29.57 -8.63
N ALA A 190 8.89 -30.43 -8.55
CA ALA A 190 9.67 -30.85 -9.71
C ALA A 190 8.84 -31.56 -10.81
N THR A 191 7.64 -32.05 -10.46
CA THR A 191 6.69 -32.68 -11.40
C THR A 191 5.81 -31.65 -12.12
N ALA A 192 5.89 -30.35 -11.77
CA ALA A 192 5.17 -29.31 -12.47
C ALA A 192 6.12 -28.58 -13.44
N GLU A 193 5.86 -28.72 -14.74
CA GLU A 193 6.63 -28.06 -15.79
C GLU A 193 5.96 -26.75 -16.19
N VAL A 194 6.69 -25.63 -16.10
CA VAL A 194 6.24 -24.35 -16.65
C VAL A 194 6.44 -24.35 -18.16
N VAL A 195 5.35 -24.48 -18.92
CA VAL A 195 5.38 -24.59 -20.39
C VAL A 195 5.14 -23.26 -21.12
N ALA A 196 4.67 -22.25 -20.39
CA ALA A 196 4.50 -20.89 -20.90
C ALA A 196 4.52 -19.89 -19.73
N ASN A 197 5.22 -18.77 -19.90
CA ASN A 197 5.18 -17.64 -18.98
C ASN A 197 5.14 -16.35 -19.82
N GLN A 198 4.01 -15.65 -19.81
CA GLN A 198 3.78 -14.47 -20.66
C GLN A 198 3.08 -13.36 -19.86
N PRO A 199 3.48 -12.09 -20.03
CA PRO A 199 2.90 -10.98 -19.29
C PRO A 199 1.52 -10.59 -19.84
N GLY A 200 0.49 -10.72 -19.01
CA GLY A 200 -0.86 -10.16 -19.21
C GLY A 200 -0.99 -8.70 -18.77
N MET A 201 0.08 -8.10 -18.22
CA MET A 201 0.19 -6.66 -17.94
C MET A 201 -0.82 -6.11 -16.92
N PHE A 202 -1.39 -6.96 -16.05
CA PHE A 202 -2.54 -6.61 -15.19
C PHE A 202 -3.72 -6.04 -16.00
N ASN A 203 -3.87 -6.47 -17.26
CA ASN A 203 -4.87 -5.98 -18.19
C ASN A 203 -5.71 -7.15 -18.72
N PRO A 204 -7.03 -7.19 -18.47
CA PRO A 204 -7.87 -8.30 -18.88
C PRO A 204 -7.84 -8.61 -20.39
N ALA A 205 -7.79 -7.58 -21.25
CA ALA A 205 -7.75 -7.80 -22.70
C ALA A 205 -6.43 -8.45 -23.13
N LYS A 206 -5.29 -7.95 -22.61
CA LYS A 206 -3.97 -8.56 -22.86
C LYS A 206 -3.88 -9.98 -22.30
N ALA A 207 -4.43 -10.23 -21.12
CA ALA A 207 -4.49 -11.56 -20.54
C ALA A 207 -5.33 -12.52 -21.37
N GLN A 208 -6.43 -12.04 -21.98
CA GLN A 208 -7.22 -12.82 -22.93
C GLN A 208 -6.38 -13.21 -24.16
N ASP A 209 -5.68 -12.25 -24.78
CA ASP A 209 -4.80 -12.51 -25.93
C ASP A 209 -3.71 -13.54 -25.57
N VAL A 210 -3.11 -13.42 -24.38
CA VAL A 210 -2.11 -14.36 -23.87
C VAL A 210 -2.71 -15.75 -23.70
N ALA A 211 -3.90 -15.87 -23.09
CA ALA A 211 -4.57 -17.14 -22.85
C ALA A 211 -4.96 -17.85 -24.14
N GLU A 212 -5.49 -17.12 -25.13
CA GLU A 212 -5.85 -17.66 -26.44
C GLU A 212 -4.63 -18.26 -27.14
N ASN A 213 -3.49 -17.56 -27.14
CA ASN A 213 -2.24 -18.07 -27.71
C ASN A 213 -1.67 -19.23 -26.90
N MET A 214 -1.73 -19.14 -25.56
CA MET A 214 -1.19 -20.16 -24.65
C MET A 214 -1.91 -21.50 -24.84
N ILE A 215 -3.25 -21.50 -24.89
CA ILE A 215 -4.00 -22.75 -25.00
C ILE A 215 -3.93 -23.36 -26.40
N GLN A 216 -3.76 -22.54 -27.44
CA GLN A 216 -3.47 -23.03 -28.79
C GLN A 216 -2.09 -23.72 -28.87
N ALA A 217 -1.09 -23.14 -28.21
CA ALA A 217 0.27 -23.69 -28.19
C ALA A 217 0.42 -24.89 -27.24
N GLN A 218 -0.35 -24.92 -26.15
CA GLN A 218 -0.31 -25.92 -25.09
C GLN A 218 -1.72 -26.51 -24.86
N PRO A 219 -2.25 -27.32 -25.80
CA PRO A 219 -3.60 -27.87 -25.68
C PRO A 219 -3.76 -28.88 -24.54
N ASP A 220 -2.66 -29.34 -23.95
CA ASP A 220 -2.58 -30.26 -22.81
C ASP A 220 -2.18 -29.55 -21.50
N LEU A 221 -2.48 -28.26 -21.39
CA LEU A 221 -2.27 -27.49 -20.16
C LEU A 221 -3.15 -28.04 -19.02
N ASP A 222 -2.57 -28.25 -17.84
CA ASP A 222 -3.32 -28.72 -16.66
C ASP A 222 -3.72 -27.55 -15.75
N TYR A 223 -2.79 -26.61 -15.55
CA TYR A 223 -2.96 -25.49 -14.62
C TYR A 223 -2.53 -24.15 -15.24
N ALA A 224 -3.14 -23.07 -14.78
CA ALA A 224 -2.66 -21.72 -14.99
C ALA A 224 -2.57 -20.94 -13.69
N PHE A 225 -1.43 -20.29 -13.46
CA PHE A 225 -1.32 -19.20 -12.50
C PHE A 225 -1.54 -17.87 -13.22
N VAL A 226 -2.43 -17.04 -12.67
CA VAL A 226 -2.76 -15.73 -13.24
C VAL A 226 -2.59 -14.67 -12.15
N ALA A 227 -1.78 -13.65 -12.41
CA ALA A 227 -1.29 -12.76 -11.35
C ALA A 227 -2.37 -11.92 -10.63
N ASN A 228 -3.58 -11.80 -11.17
CA ASN A 228 -4.75 -11.24 -10.47
C ASN A 228 -6.08 -11.74 -11.07
N GLU A 229 -7.16 -11.54 -10.31
CA GLU A 229 -8.49 -12.04 -10.65
C GLU A 229 -9.09 -11.42 -11.91
N GLU A 230 -8.90 -10.13 -12.18
CA GLU A 230 -9.47 -9.50 -13.38
C GLU A 230 -8.89 -10.13 -14.67
N MET A 231 -7.60 -10.47 -14.65
CA MET A 231 -6.99 -11.26 -15.72
C MET A 231 -7.49 -12.70 -15.70
N ALA A 232 -7.63 -13.32 -14.52
CA ALA A 232 -8.06 -14.72 -14.39
C ALA A 232 -9.45 -14.95 -15.02
N PHE A 233 -10.37 -14.00 -14.88
CA PHE A 233 -11.68 -14.07 -15.55
C PHE A 233 -11.57 -14.03 -17.07
N ALA A 234 -10.68 -13.19 -17.61
CA ALA A 234 -10.44 -13.13 -19.05
C ALA A 234 -9.76 -14.42 -19.57
N VAL A 235 -8.80 -14.95 -18.82
CA VAL A 235 -8.12 -16.22 -19.12
C VAL A 235 -9.12 -17.37 -19.10
N ARG A 236 -9.96 -17.47 -18.08
CA ARG A 236 -11.01 -18.49 -17.98
C ARG A 236 -11.95 -18.45 -19.17
N LYS A 237 -12.41 -17.26 -19.56
CA LYS A 237 -13.28 -17.08 -20.74
C LYS A 237 -12.60 -17.57 -22.03
N ALA A 238 -11.31 -17.25 -22.22
CA ALA A 238 -10.54 -17.70 -23.37
C ALA A 238 -10.39 -19.24 -23.39
N PHE A 239 -10.04 -19.84 -22.26
CA PHE A 239 -9.94 -21.30 -22.14
C PHE A 239 -11.28 -22.00 -22.38
N ASP A 240 -12.38 -21.45 -21.86
CA ASP A 240 -13.73 -21.99 -22.09
C ASP A 240 -14.13 -21.95 -23.57
N ALA A 241 -13.80 -20.86 -24.26
CA ALA A 241 -14.05 -20.70 -25.69
C ALA A 241 -13.22 -21.69 -26.53
N ALA A 242 -12.02 -22.03 -26.08
CA ALA A 242 -11.16 -23.04 -26.69
C ALA A 242 -11.55 -24.49 -26.32
N GLY A 243 -12.54 -24.69 -25.45
CA GLY A 243 -12.95 -26.01 -24.96
C GLY A 243 -12.08 -26.56 -23.82
N ALA A 244 -11.12 -25.79 -23.32
CA ALA A 244 -10.18 -26.17 -22.26
C ALA A 244 -10.74 -25.89 -20.85
N LYS A 245 -11.96 -26.37 -20.60
CA LYS A 245 -12.69 -26.14 -19.33
C LYS A 245 -12.02 -26.79 -18.12
N ASP A 246 -11.24 -27.82 -18.35
CA ASP A 246 -10.60 -28.61 -17.30
C ASP A 246 -9.29 -27.99 -16.79
N VAL A 247 -8.75 -26.97 -17.46
CA VAL A 247 -7.57 -26.22 -16.98
C VAL A 247 -7.92 -25.53 -15.67
N LYS A 248 -7.21 -25.87 -14.59
CA LYS A 248 -7.44 -25.29 -13.26
C LYS A 248 -6.70 -23.97 -13.12
N ILE A 249 -7.34 -22.94 -12.55
CA ILE A 249 -6.78 -21.59 -12.45
C ILE A 249 -6.60 -21.20 -10.99
N VAL A 250 -5.38 -20.82 -10.62
CA VAL A 250 -5.03 -20.21 -9.33
C VAL A 250 -4.64 -18.74 -9.53
N THR A 251 -4.96 -17.88 -8.57
CA THR A 251 -4.80 -16.43 -8.71
C THR A 251 -4.69 -15.72 -7.35
N ALA A 252 -4.67 -14.39 -7.36
CA ALA A 252 -4.55 -13.55 -6.16
C ALA A 252 -5.57 -12.41 -6.17
N ASN A 253 -5.82 -11.85 -4.96
CA ASN A 253 -6.70 -10.74 -4.57
C ASN A 253 -7.72 -11.17 -3.52
N GLY A 254 -8.57 -12.14 -3.84
CA GLY A 254 -9.68 -12.54 -2.99
C GLY A 254 -10.82 -11.51 -3.00
N THR A 255 -11.07 -10.87 -4.15
CA THR A 255 -12.26 -10.00 -4.34
C THR A 255 -13.54 -10.79 -4.12
N GLU A 256 -14.64 -10.11 -3.82
CA GLU A 256 -15.94 -10.75 -3.69
C GLU A 256 -16.32 -11.58 -4.93
N ASP A 257 -16.02 -11.07 -6.14
CA ASP A 257 -16.22 -11.80 -7.40
C ASP A 257 -15.28 -13.00 -7.52
N GLY A 258 -14.02 -12.86 -7.08
CA GLY A 258 -13.05 -13.95 -7.02
C GLY A 258 -13.47 -15.07 -6.08
N ILE A 259 -13.98 -14.73 -4.89
CA ILE A 259 -14.51 -15.70 -3.93
C ILE A 259 -15.72 -16.44 -4.51
N ALA A 260 -16.65 -15.73 -5.15
CA ALA A 260 -17.80 -16.35 -5.82
C ALA A 260 -17.37 -17.28 -6.98
N ALA A 261 -16.30 -16.91 -7.71
CA ALA A 261 -15.74 -17.72 -8.76
C ALA A 261 -15.04 -18.99 -8.23
N VAL A 262 -14.39 -18.92 -7.07
CA VAL A 262 -13.87 -20.10 -6.36
C VAL A 262 -15.02 -21.00 -5.88
N GLU A 263 -16.08 -20.42 -5.31
CA GLU A 263 -17.25 -21.17 -4.83
C GLU A 263 -17.95 -21.94 -5.97
N SER A 264 -18.12 -21.28 -7.12
CA SER A 264 -18.72 -21.87 -8.33
C SER A 264 -17.79 -22.84 -9.07
N GLY A 265 -16.49 -22.86 -8.77
CA GLY A 265 -15.49 -23.69 -9.42
C GLY A 265 -14.96 -23.13 -10.73
N GLN A 266 -15.26 -21.86 -11.05
CA GLN A 266 -14.70 -21.15 -12.19
C GLN A 266 -13.19 -20.87 -11.99
N LEU A 267 -12.81 -20.56 -10.76
CA LEU A 267 -11.42 -20.50 -10.29
C LEU A 267 -11.20 -21.60 -9.26
N SER A 268 -9.98 -22.12 -9.16
CA SER A 268 -9.68 -23.24 -8.27
C SER A 268 -9.21 -22.79 -6.89
N ALA A 269 -8.45 -21.70 -6.83
CA ALA A 269 -8.08 -21.02 -5.61
C ALA A 269 -7.76 -19.55 -5.88
N THR A 270 -7.86 -18.73 -4.83
CA THR A 270 -7.32 -17.38 -4.82
C THR A 270 -6.61 -17.10 -3.51
N VAL A 271 -5.43 -16.49 -3.55
CA VAL A 271 -4.76 -16.03 -2.33
C VAL A 271 -5.22 -14.62 -2.02
N ALA A 272 -6.03 -14.49 -0.97
CA ALA A 272 -6.59 -13.23 -0.54
C ALA A 272 -5.54 -12.34 0.12
N ASN A 273 -5.41 -11.12 -0.39
CA ASN A 273 -4.55 -10.04 0.11
C ASN A 273 -5.34 -8.71 0.10
N SER A 274 -6.14 -8.53 1.15
CA SER A 274 -7.15 -7.48 1.26
C SER A 274 -6.60 -6.05 1.12
N ALA A 275 -7.07 -5.32 0.10
CA ALA A 275 -6.81 -3.90 -0.06
C ALA A 275 -7.38 -3.07 1.11
N MET A 276 -8.53 -3.49 1.66
CA MET A 276 -9.13 -2.91 2.86
C MET A 276 -8.19 -3.06 4.08
N ALA A 277 -7.63 -4.25 4.31
CA ALA A 277 -6.72 -4.46 5.43
C ALA A 277 -5.43 -3.63 5.30
N ILE A 278 -4.90 -3.50 4.07
CA ILE A 278 -3.73 -2.66 3.78
C ILE A 278 -4.03 -1.20 4.10
N GLY A 279 -5.13 -0.64 3.58
CA GLY A 279 -5.48 0.77 3.77
C GLY A 279 -5.80 1.11 5.23
N GLU A 280 -6.53 0.23 5.92
CA GLU A 280 -6.84 0.40 7.34
C GLU A 280 -5.57 0.40 8.19
N THR A 281 -4.69 -0.57 7.96
CA THR A 281 -3.40 -0.68 8.67
C THR A 281 -2.51 0.52 8.38
N ALA A 282 -2.47 0.99 7.12
CA ALA A 282 -1.64 2.12 6.74
C ALA A 282 -2.05 3.40 7.48
N VAL A 283 -3.34 3.71 7.55
CA VAL A 283 -3.83 4.90 8.28
C VAL A 283 -3.60 4.75 9.77
N LYS A 284 -4.03 3.64 10.37
CA LYS A 284 -3.92 3.44 11.83
C LYS A 284 -2.46 3.45 12.29
N ASN A 285 -1.57 2.75 11.58
CA ASN A 285 -0.16 2.74 11.96
C ASN A 285 0.51 4.09 11.69
N THR A 286 0.14 4.81 10.64
CA THR A 286 0.65 6.18 10.43
C THR A 286 0.31 7.07 11.63
N ILE A 287 -0.96 7.09 12.05
CA ILE A 287 -1.42 7.90 13.18
C ILE A 287 -0.75 7.44 14.48
N GLY A 288 -0.82 6.16 14.81
CA GLY A 288 -0.24 5.64 16.05
C GLY A 288 1.27 5.84 16.15
N LEU A 289 2.01 5.73 15.03
CA LEU A 289 3.45 6.02 15.02
C LEU A 289 3.77 7.51 15.18
N LEU A 290 2.96 8.41 14.62
CA LEU A 290 3.09 9.86 14.86
C LEU A 290 2.84 10.21 16.33
N ASP A 291 1.83 9.59 16.93
CA ASP A 291 1.44 9.78 18.33
C ASP A 291 2.34 9.02 19.31
N LYS A 292 3.32 8.25 18.80
CA LYS A 292 4.25 7.40 19.57
C LYS A 292 3.53 6.39 20.46
N GLU A 293 2.38 5.90 20.00
CA GLU A 293 1.62 4.84 20.65
C GLU A 293 2.47 3.57 20.77
N GLN A 294 2.39 2.92 21.93
CA GLN A 294 3.13 1.69 22.18
C GLN A 294 2.45 0.51 21.47
N GLY A 295 3.25 -0.40 20.90
CA GLY A 295 2.75 -1.62 20.26
C GLY A 295 2.31 -1.47 18.81
N VAL A 296 2.55 -0.30 18.18
CA VAL A 296 2.30 -0.12 16.75
C VAL A 296 3.51 -0.62 15.95
N ASP A 297 3.27 -1.56 15.04
CA ASP A 297 4.32 -2.14 14.22
C ASP A 297 4.80 -1.16 13.13
N LYS A 298 6.12 -0.92 13.10
CA LYS A 298 6.78 -0.20 11.99
C LYS A 298 6.65 -0.96 10.68
N ILE A 299 6.68 -2.30 10.72
CA ILE A 299 6.52 -3.16 9.55
C ILE A 299 5.35 -4.10 9.81
N ALA A 300 4.18 -3.73 9.30
CA ALA A 300 2.99 -4.56 9.36
C ALA A 300 2.94 -5.50 8.15
N ASN A 301 2.88 -6.81 8.41
CA ASN A 301 2.64 -7.81 7.38
C ASN A 301 1.15 -8.16 7.38
N ILE A 302 0.46 -7.85 6.30
CA ILE A 302 -0.96 -8.14 6.14
C ILE A 302 -1.13 -9.66 5.99
N PRO A 303 -2.00 -10.30 6.80
CA PRO A 303 -2.24 -11.73 6.72
C PRO A 303 -2.71 -12.16 5.32
N LEU A 304 -2.25 -13.34 4.92
CA LEU A 304 -2.64 -14.00 3.67
C LEU A 304 -3.54 -15.19 3.98
N VAL A 305 -4.57 -15.37 3.17
CA VAL A 305 -5.46 -16.54 3.25
C VAL A 305 -5.53 -17.18 1.87
N LEU A 306 -5.08 -18.42 1.73
CA LEU A 306 -5.38 -19.23 0.55
C LEU A 306 -6.85 -19.63 0.64
N VAL A 307 -7.67 -19.10 -0.26
CA VAL A 307 -9.09 -19.39 -0.33
C VAL A 307 -9.35 -20.42 -1.41
N THR A 308 -10.07 -21.46 -1.02
CA THR A 308 -10.55 -22.58 -1.81
C THR A 308 -12.03 -22.76 -1.53
N LYS A 309 -12.69 -23.65 -2.27
CA LYS A 309 -14.10 -23.96 -2.04
C LYS A 309 -14.42 -24.37 -0.59
N ASP A 310 -13.46 -24.98 0.11
CA ASP A 310 -13.65 -25.49 1.48
C ASP A 310 -13.66 -24.41 2.55
N ASN A 311 -13.13 -23.21 2.26
CA ASN A 311 -12.95 -22.13 3.25
C ASN A 311 -13.31 -20.75 2.70
N VAL A 312 -14.23 -20.66 1.72
CA VAL A 312 -14.71 -19.37 1.17
C VAL A 312 -15.28 -18.42 2.23
N SER A 313 -15.82 -18.97 3.33
CA SER A 313 -16.31 -18.19 4.48
C SER A 313 -15.21 -17.47 5.26
N ASP A 314 -13.96 -17.92 5.12
CA ASP A 314 -12.81 -17.41 5.86
C ASP A 314 -12.10 -16.30 5.08
N ALA A 315 -12.58 -15.99 3.87
CA ALA A 315 -12.02 -14.95 3.03
C ALA A 315 -12.14 -13.58 3.73
N PRO A 316 -11.03 -12.84 3.90
CA PRO A 316 -11.10 -11.49 4.40
C PRO A 316 -11.82 -10.59 3.39
N GLN A 317 -12.57 -9.60 3.89
CA GLN A 317 -13.20 -8.62 3.03
C GLN A 317 -12.12 -7.87 2.24
N TYR A 318 -12.25 -7.82 0.91
CA TYR A 318 -11.23 -7.23 0.05
C TYR A 318 -11.38 -5.72 -0.07
N CYS A 319 -12.60 -5.26 -0.37
CA CYS A 319 -12.92 -3.86 -0.59
C CYS A 319 -13.86 -3.35 0.51
N PRO A 320 -13.69 -2.12 1.03
CA PRO A 320 -14.67 -1.57 1.96
C PRO A 320 -16.06 -1.44 1.30
N LYS A 321 -17.12 -1.63 2.10
CA LYS A 321 -18.51 -1.47 1.65
C LYS A 321 -18.89 0.01 1.50
#